data_AF-A0A177DUU8-F1
#
_entry.id   AF-A0A177DUU8-F1
#
_cell.length_a   1.000
_cell.length_b   1.000
_cell.length_c   1.000
_cell.angle_alpha   90.00
_cell.angle_beta   90.00
_cell.angle_gamma   90.00
#
_symmetry.space_group_name_H-M   'P 1'
#
loop_
_entity.id
_entity.type
_entity.pdbx_description
1 polymer ?
#
loop_
_entity_poly.entity_id
_entity_poly.type
_entity_poly.pdbx_seq_one_letter_code
_entity_poly.pdbx_strand_id
1 'polypeptide(L)'
;MKCLPANKLPVAHGNILHDWHAEVIAIRAFNRHLLDECTLISTPPYPTSGLLRKVSPDEQTRDLQQPFTIREDVSFHMYCSEAPCGDASMELTMAAQEDATPWTSTPPTLSSTPHSGDEGEALALRGRSNFSLLGVVRAKPSRPDAPPTLSKSCTDKLAVKQATSLLSSTSSLFVSPQNAYLETLVLPDSQYIPQACERAFSSSGRLRCLDSNEWKGGYRFQPFTILPTDREFTWSRRALSATEKAVPSNISAVWTPTWQETLIGGVMQGRKQLDPRGASKICRRGLWLEGLRLAGVLGGTVVTSGALRKRKYAEMKGSEELIERTRAKEDIRKALKGWVRNTGDDDFSIEPSLSTP
;
A
#
# COMPACT_ATOMS: atom_id res chain seq x y z
N MET A 1 0.17 8.73 12.58
CA MET A 1 0.76 8.73 11.21
C MET A 1 2.28 8.74 11.31
N LYS A 2 2.93 7.56 11.33
CA LYS A 2 4.40 7.45 11.36
C LYS A 2 4.88 6.31 10.45
N CYS A 3 6.18 6.23 10.24
CA CYS A 3 6.84 5.23 9.40
C CYS A 3 8.13 4.73 10.06
N LEU A 4 8.59 3.56 9.64
CA LEU A 4 9.84 2.97 10.09
C LEU A 4 11.03 3.70 9.46
N PRO A 5 12.02 4.14 10.25
CA PRO A 5 13.27 4.69 9.73
C PRO A 5 14.01 3.71 8.80
N ALA A 6 14.67 4.23 7.76
CA ALA A 6 15.35 3.41 6.76
C ALA A 6 16.45 2.52 7.36
N ASN A 7 17.17 3.02 8.37
CA ASN A 7 18.21 2.27 9.09
C ASN A 7 17.68 1.09 9.93
N LYS A 8 16.36 0.97 10.11
CA LYS A 8 15.73 -0.17 10.81
C LYS A 8 15.20 -1.24 9.85
N LEU A 9 15.23 -1.00 8.53
CA LEU A 9 14.75 -1.98 7.54
C LEU A 9 15.55 -3.29 7.57
N PRO A 10 16.90 -3.29 7.61
CA PRO A 10 17.69 -4.54 7.56
C PRO A 10 17.41 -5.52 8.70
N VAL A 11 16.92 -5.02 9.84
CA VAL A 11 16.62 -5.81 11.04
C VAL A 11 15.13 -6.09 11.20
N ALA A 12 14.27 -5.62 10.29
CA ALA A 12 12.83 -5.82 10.39
C ALA A 12 12.41 -7.26 10.06
N HIS A 13 13.12 -7.93 9.16
CA HIS A 13 12.88 -9.31 8.71
C HIS A 13 11.41 -9.63 8.42
N GLY A 14 10.71 -8.67 7.81
CA GLY A 14 9.30 -8.74 7.46
C GLY A 14 8.32 -8.60 8.63
N ASN A 15 8.80 -8.46 9.87
CA ASN A 15 7.99 -8.43 11.09
C ASN A 15 7.42 -7.05 11.42
N ILE A 16 8.09 -5.98 10.97
CA ILE A 16 7.72 -4.60 11.30
C ILE A 16 7.02 -3.94 10.10
N LEU A 17 5.88 -3.29 10.34
CA LEU A 17 5.26 -2.45 9.33
C LEU A 17 6.13 -1.23 9.03
N HIS A 18 6.40 -0.98 7.75
CA HIS A 18 7.20 0.19 7.33
C HIS A 18 6.42 1.49 7.41
N ASP A 19 5.10 1.40 7.32
CA ASP A 19 4.21 2.54 7.25
C ASP A 19 2.87 2.14 7.86
N TRP A 20 2.48 2.89 8.87
CA TRP A 20 1.23 2.73 9.59
C TRP A 20 0.40 4.01 9.53
N HIS A 21 0.41 4.68 8.38
CA HIS A 21 -0.68 5.57 7.99
C HIS A 21 -1.97 4.75 7.78
N ALA A 22 -3.12 5.38 8.04
CA ALA A 22 -4.41 4.70 8.07
C ALA A 22 -4.76 4.06 6.72
N GLU A 23 -4.53 4.77 5.62
CA GLU A 23 -4.78 4.32 4.25
C GLU A 23 -3.93 3.08 3.92
N VAL A 24 -2.67 3.08 4.39
CA VAL A 24 -1.75 1.95 4.20
C VAL A 24 -2.17 0.75 5.04
N ILE A 25 -2.54 0.97 6.30
CA ILE A 25 -3.07 -0.08 7.17
C ILE A 25 -4.33 -0.69 6.58
N ALA A 26 -5.28 0.13 6.12
CA ALA A 26 -6.55 -0.33 5.54
C ALA A 26 -6.31 -1.26 4.34
N ILE A 27 -5.42 -0.89 3.42
CA ILE A 27 -5.08 -1.75 2.27
C ILE A 27 -4.42 -3.05 2.73
N ARG A 28 -3.56 -3.02 3.75
CA ARG A 28 -2.90 -4.24 4.26
C ARG A 28 -3.88 -5.15 5.01
N ALA A 29 -4.78 -4.57 5.78
CA ALA A 29 -5.88 -5.28 6.46
C ALA A 29 -6.83 -5.91 5.44
N PHE A 30 -7.19 -5.19 4.38
CA PHE A 30 -7.95 -5.72 3.25
C PHE A 30 -7.28 -6.96 2.65
N ASN A 31 -5.98 -6.90 2.36
CA ASN A 31 -5.23 -8.05 1.84
C ASN A 31 -5.20 -9.25 2.79
N ARG A 32 -5.10 -8.99 4.09
CA ARG A 32 -5.16 -10.06 5.10
C ARG A 32 -6.55 -10.67 5.17
N HIS A 33 -7.59 -9.82 5.19
CA HIS A 33 -8.98 -10.24 5.23
C HIS A 33 -9.35 -11.09 4.00
N LEU A 34 -8.89 -10.73 2.81
CA LEU A 34 -9.07 -11.55 1.61
C LEU A 34 -8.46 -12.95 1.74
N LEU A 35 -7.25 -13.07 2.30
CA LEU A 35 -6.63 -14.37 2.53
C LEU A 35 -7.40 -15.19 3.58
N ASP A 36 -7.87 -14.54 4.64
CA ASP A 36 -8.73 -15.16 5.65
C ASP A 36 -10.05 -15.67 5.02
N GLU A 37 -10.69 -14.89 4.14
CA GLU A 37 -11.90 -15.26 3.38
C GLU A 37 -11.65 -16.41 2.40
N CYS A 38 -10.54 -16.39 1.66
CA CYS A 38 -10.15 -17.51 0.78
C CYS A 38 -10.00 -18.82 1.57
N THR A 39 -9.38 -18.76 2.75
CA THR A 39 -9.24 -19.90 3.66
C THR A 39 -10.61 -20.36 4.16
N LEU A 40 -11.48 -19.42 4.56
CA LEU A 40 -12.83 -19.69 5.04
C LEU A 40 -13.64 -20.50 4.01
N ILE A 41 -13.74 -20.03 2.78
CA ILE A 41 -14.52 -20.71 1.72
C ILE A 41 -13.84 -21.98 1.16
N SER A 42 -12.61 -22.25 1.60
CA SER A 42 -11.84 -23.44 1.22
C SER A 42 -11.74 -24.47 2.32
N THR A 43 -12.34 -24.21 3.48
CA THR A 43 -12.35 -25.11 4.62
C THR A 43 -13.77 -25.63 4.85
N PRO A 44 -13.99 -26.94 5.09
CA PRO A 44 -15.30 -27.47 5.47
C PRO A 44 -15.95 -26.66 6.61
N PRO A 45 -17.26 -26.34 6.54
CA PRO A 45 -18.26 -26.85 5.61
C PRO A 45 -18.35 -26.08 4.27
N TYR A 46 -17.31 -25.33 3.89
CA TYR A 46 -17.23 -24.53 2.67
C TYR A 46 -18.32 -23.45 2.59
N PRO A 47 -18.38 -22.54 3.58
CA PRO A 47 -19.34 -21.44 3.56
C PRO A 47 -19.12 -20.54 2.33
N THR A 48 -20.16 -19.78 1.98
CA THR A 48 -20.08 -18.75 0.93
C THR A 48 -19.53 -17.44 1.50
N SER A 49 -18.73 -16.73 0.71
CA SER A 49 -18.30 -15.36 1.02
C SER A 49 -19.15 -14.35 0.24
N GLY A 50 -19.52 -13.25 0.90
CA GLY A 50 -20.15 -12.10 0.24
C GLY A 50 -19.16 -11.21 -0.51
N LEU A 51 -17.86 -11.49 -0.41
CA LEU A 51 -16.79 -10.67 -0.98
C LEU A 51 -16.13 -11.34 -2.20
N LEU A 52 -15.83 -12.64 -2.09
CA LEU A 52 -15.10 -13.37 -3.12
C LEU A 52 -15.73 -14.73 -3.43
N ARG A 53 -15.35 -15.29 -4.57
CA ARG A 53 -15.76 -16.63 -5.00
C ARG A 53 -14.58 -17.40 -5.57
N LYS A 54 -14.70 -18.73 -5.59
CA LYS A 54 -13.78 -19.58 -6.36
C LYS A 54 -14.04 -19.38 -7.86
N VAL A 55 -12.97 -19.39 -8.63
CA VAL A 55 -13.00 -19.42 -10.10
C VAL A 55 -13.20 -20.88 -10.52
N SER A 56 -14.21 -21.15 -11.33
CA SER A 56 -14.40 -22.50 -11.86
C SER A 56 -13.36 -22.83 -12.93
N PRO A 57 -13.02 -24.11 -13.16
CA PRO A 57 -12.08 -24.49 -14.22
C PRO A 57 -12.45 -23.96 -15.60
N ASP A 58 -13.74 -23.86 -15.91
CA ASP A 58 -14.26 -23.39 -17.21
C ASP A 58 -14.11 -21.88 -17.41
N GLU A 59 -13.94 -21.12 -16.32
CA GLU A 59 -13.71 -19.67 -16.35
C GLU A 59 -12.22 -19.30 -16.47
N GLN A 60 -11.30 -20.27 -16.38
CA GLN A 60 -9.87 -19.98 -16.40
C GLN A 60 -9.45 -19.46 -17.77
N THR A 61 -8.84 -18.28 -17.76
CA THR A 61 -8.31 -17.64 -18.97
C THR A 61 -6.87 -17.19 -18.72
N ARG A 62 -6.21 -16.64 -19.75
CA ARG A 62 -4.90 -15.99 -19.58
C ARG A 62 -4.93 -14.84 -18.58
N ASP A 63 -6.07 -14.15 -18.46
CA ASP A 63 -6.24 -13.00 -17.56
C ASP A 63 -6.89 -13.37 -16.22
N LEU A 64 -7.32 -14.62 -16.06
CA LEU A 64 -7.95 -15.16 -14.86
C LEU A 64 -7.38 -16.55 -14.54
N GLN A 65 -6.20 -16.56 -13.92
CA GLN A 65 -5.49 -17.81 -13.54
C GLN A 65 -5.56 -18.11 -12.05
N GLN A 66 -5.93 -17.12 -11.25
CA GLN A 66 -6.01 -17.25 -9.80
C GLN A 66 -7.22 -18.09 -9.38
N PRO A 67 -7.10 -18.88 -8.29
CA PRO A 67 -8.19 -19.73 -7.82
C PRO A 67 -9.40 -18.95 -7.29
N PHE A 68 -9.25 -17.66 -6.98
CA PHE A 68 -10.33 -16.81 -6.48
C PHE A 68 -10.43 -15.51 -7.27
N THR A 69 -11.63 -14.93 -7.26
CA THR A 69 -11.89 -13.58 -7.76
C THR A 69 -12.84 -12.84 -6.83
N ILE A 70 -12.73 -11.51 -6.79
CA ILE A 70 -13.75 -10.68 -6.16
C ILE A 70 -15.02 -10.80 -7.00
N ARG A 71 -16.17 -10.95 -6.32
CA ARG A 71 -17.46 -11.08 -7.00
C ARG A 71 -17.74 -9.84 -7.86
N GLU A 72 -18.47 -10.05 -8.94
CA GLU A 72 -18.75 -9.04 -9.96
C GLU A 72 -19.68 -7.92 -9.44
N ASP A 73 -20.46 -8.22 -8.41
CA ASP A 73 -21.39 -7.30 -7.74
C ASP A 73 -20.76 -6.54 -6.56
N VAL A 74 -19.44 -6.64 -6.38
CA VAL A 74 -18.72 -6.00 -5.26
C VAL A 74 -17.79 -4.90 -5.75
N SER A 75 -17.92 -3.71 -5.17
CA SER A 75 -17.04 -2.55 -5.37
C SER A 75 -16.35 -2.12 -4.08
N PHE A 76 -15.17 -1.51 -4.19
CA PHE A 76 -14.42 -1.03 -3.03
C PHE A 76 -14.39 0.48 -2.93
N HIS A 77 -14.70 0.99 -1.74
CA HIS A 77 -14.73 2.41 -1.44
C HIS A 77 -13.81 2.68 -0.25
N MET A 78 -12.98 3.72 -0.33
CA MET A 78 -12.05 4.11 0.74
C MET A 78 -12.44 5.48 1.23
N TYR A 79 -12.59 5.62 2.55
CA TYR A 79 -12.72 6.92 3.20
C TYR A 79 -11.39 7.31 3.84
N CYS A 80 -10.95 8.56 3.62
CA CYS A 80 -9.82 9.16 4.32
C CYS A 80 -10.28 10.45 5.02
N SER A 81 -10.07 10.56 6.33
CA SER A 81 -10.46 11.73 7.12
C SER A 81 -9.58 12.97 6.91
N GLU A 82 -8.52 12.83 6.12
CA GLU A 82 -7.61 13.88 5.67
C GLU A 82 -7.22 13.58 4.22
N ALA A 83 -6.85 14.60 3.46
CA ALA A 83 -6.27 14.39 2.15
C ALA A 83 -5.06 13.44 2.24
N PRO A 84 -4.94 12.40 1.39
CA PRO A 84 -3.83 11.47 1.44
C PRO A 84 -2.52 12.24 1.35
N CYS A 85 -1.62 12.04 2.32
CA CYS A 85 -0.40 12.84 2.34
C CYS A 85 0.39 12.68 1.02
N GLY A 86 0.98 13.77 0.53
CA GLY A 86 1.67 13.80 -0.76
C GLY A 86 1.04 14.82 -1.69
N ASP A 87 1.13 14.58 -3.00
CA ASP A 87 0.73 15.54 -4.03
C ASP A 87 -0.73 16.02 -3.91
N ALA A 88 -1.65 15.16 -3.46
CA ALA A 88 -3.07 15.51 -3.30
C ALA A 88 -3.36 16.41 -2.09
N SER A 89 -2.37 16.64 -1.21
CA SER A 89 -2.53 17.42 0.01
C SER A 89 -1.60 18.64 0.07
N MET A 90 -0.93 19.00 -1.03
CA MET A 90 0.12 20.05 -1.01
C MET A 90 -0.49 21.44 -0.86
N GLU A 91 -1.57 21.73 -1.54
CA GLU A 91 -2.30 23.00 -1.45
C GLU A 91 -2.86 23.22 -0.05
N LEU A 92 -3.41 22.19 0.58
CA LEU A 92 -3.83 22.23 2.00
C LEU A 92 -2.63 22.44 2.93
N THR A 93 -1.47 21.87 2.60
CA THR A 93 -0.25 22.08 3.38
C THR A 93 0.24 23.52 3.26
N MET A 94 0.12 24.14 2.09
CA MET A 94 0.47 25.53 1.83
C MET A 94 -0.44 26.48 2.59
N ALA A 95 -1.75 26.29 2.49
CA ALA A 95 -2.74 27.14 3.15
C ALA A 95 -2.65 27.10 4.69
N ALA A 96 -2.06 26.04 5.26
CA ALA A 96 -1.87 25.89 6.70
C ALA A 96 -0.57 26.51 7.24
N GLN A 97 0.30 27.08 6.40
CA GLN A 97 1.53 27.75 6.86
C GLN A 97 1.29 29.20 7.22
N GLU A 98 1.93 29.69 8.29
CA GLU A 98 1.94 31.12 8.63
C GLU A 98 2.70 31.95 7.58
N ASP A 99 3.73 31.35 6.96
CA ASP A 99 4.46 31.90 5.81
C ASP A 99 4.50 30.87 4.69
N ALA A 100 3.86 31.20 3.56
CA ALA A 100 3.79 30.33 2.37
C ALA A 100 4.91 30.63 1.36
N THR A 101 5.91 31.45 1.70
CA THR A 101 7.01 31.80 0.80
C THR A 101 7.75 30.53 0.35
N PRO A 102 7.89 30.29 -0.97
CA PRO A 102 8.59 29.12 -1.48
C PRO A 102 10.04 29.09 -0.99
N TRP A 103 10.50 27.90 -0.58
CA TRP A 103 11.89 27.69 -0.22
C TRP A 103 12.80 27.94 -1.43
N THR A 104 13.85 28.74 -1.26
CA THR A 104 14.83 29.07 -2.31
C THR A 104 16.03 28.12 -2.32
N SER A 105 16.17 27.27 -1.31
CA SER A 105 17.25 26.28 -1.19
C SER A 105 16.96 24.98 -1.94
N THR A 106 18.02 24.32 -2.40
CA THR A 106 17.92 23.06 -3.16
C THR A 106 17.11 22.01 -2.39
N PRO A 107 16.12 21.34 -3.02
CA PRO A 107 15.24 20.42 -2.31
C PRO A 107 15.98 19.21 -1.71
N PRO A 108 15.70 18.83 -0.45
CA PRO A 108 16.23 17.59 0.10
C PRO A 108 15.55 16.40 -0.59
N THR A 109 16.33 15.65 -1.37
CA THR A 109 15.89 14.46 -2.09
C THR A 109 16.38 13.17 -1.42
N LEU A 110 15.75 12.03 -1.70
CA LEU A 110 16.31 10.73 -1.36
C LEU A 110 17.48 10.42 -2.30
N SER A 111 18.73 10.56 -1.85
CA SER A 111 19.90 10.08 -2.59
C SER A 111 19.89 8.55 -2.66
N SER A 112 19.82 8.02 -3.87
CA SER A 112 20.47 6.75 -4.18
C SER A 112 21.98 7.01 -4.30
N THR A 113 22.77 6.05 -3.83
CA THR A 113 24.25 5.96 -3.84
C THR A 113 25.03 6.81 -4.89
N PRO A 114 26.27 7.27 -4.59
CA PRO A 114 27.07 8.18 -5.44
C PRO A 114 27.64 7.60 -6.76
N HIS A 115 27.16 6.46 -7.25
CA HIS A 115 27.79 5.73 -8.36
C HIS A 115 26.81 5.38 -9.48
N SER A 116 26.28 6.39 -10.14
CA SER A 116 25.74 6.28 -11.50
C SER A 116 25.62 7.70 -12.05
N GLY A 117 26.56 8.08 -12.92
CA GLY A 117 26.65 9.40 -13.55
C GLY A 117 25.60 9.65 -14.63
N ASP A 118 24.33 9.35 -14.34
CA ASP A 118 23.22 9.78 -15.19
C ASP A 118 22.66 11.09 -14.65
N GLU A 119 23.03 12.19 -15.30
CA GLU A 119 22.41 13.48 -15.15
C GLU A 119 20.94 13.39 -15.63
N GLY A 120 19.97 13.36 -14.71
CA GLY A 120 18.58 13.68 -15.07
C GLY A 120 17.44 12.98 -14.33
N GLU A 121 17.65 11.95 -13.51
CA GLU A 121 16.53 11.36 -12.76
C GLU A 121 16.17 12.20 -11.53
N ALA A 122 15.06 12.96 -11.63
CA ALA A 122 14.51 13.75 -10.52
C ALA A 122 14.25 12.84 -9.30
N LEU A 123 15.07 12.94 -8.26
CA LEU A 123 14.97 12.12 -7.04
C LEU A 123 13.71 12.46 -6.22
N ALA A 124 13.14 11.48 -5.51
CA ALA A 124 11.96 11.70 -4.64
C ALA A 124 12.21 12.80 -3.59
N LEU A 125 11.29 13.75 -3.49
CA LEU A 125 11.34 14.80 -2.47
C LEU A 125 11.04 14.24 -1.08
N ARG A 126 11.70 14.77 -0.04
CA ARG A 126 11.43 14.38 1.34
C ARG A 126 10.35 15.26 1.97
N GLY A 127 9.30 14.61 2.48
CA GLY A 127 8.28 15.20 3.32
C GLY A 127 7.44 16.28 2.62
N ARG A 128 7.20 17.36 3.37
CA ARG A 128 6.45 18.55 2.93
C ARG A 128 7.36 19.70 2.47
N SER A 129 8.67 19.48 2.44
CA SER A 129 9.62 20.47 1.94
C SER A 129 9.32 20.78 0.47
N ASN A 130 9.53 22.04 0.07
CA ASN A 130 9.26 22.52 -1.29
C ASN A 130 7.83 22.17 -1.73
N PHE A 131 6.85 22.55 -0.92
CA PHE A 131 5.43 22.31 -1.20
C PHE A 131 4.95 22.95 -2.52
N SER A 132 5.68 23.94 -3.03
CA SER A 132 5.47 24.55 -4.35
C SER A 132 5.82 23.62 -5.52
N LEU A 133 6.64 22.58 -5.29
CA LEU A 133 6.98 21.58 -6.31
C LEU A 133 5.90 20.49 -6.36
N LEU A 134 4.93 20.67 -7.24
CA LEU A 134 3.78 19.78 -7.41
C LEU A 134 4.05 18.68 -8.45
N GLY A 135 3.26 17.61 -8.41
CA GLY A 135 3.30 16.53 -9.41
C GLY A 135 4.48 15.55 -9.28
N VAL A 136 5.24 15.60 -8.18
CA VAL A 136 6.44 14.77 -7.96
C VAL A 136 6.25 13.74 -6.85
N VAL A 137 6.95 12.60 -6.95
CA VAL A 137 6.95 11.57 -5.89
C VAL A 137 7.58 12.12 -4.61
N ARG A 138 6.92 11.83 -3.48
CA ARG A 138 7.34 12.27 -2.14
C ARG A 138 7.55 11.09 -1.21
N ALA A 139 8.58 11.16 -0.38
CA ALA A 139 8.84 10.21 0.70
C ALA A 139 8.49 10.80 2.07
N LYS A 140 8.08 9.95 3.00
CA LYS A 140 7.87 10.28 4.41
C LYS A 140 9.22 10.28 5.16
N PRO A 141 9.37 10.96 6.32
CA PRO A 141 8.35 11.69 7.06
C PRO A 141 8.25 13.16 6.61
N SER A 142 7.19 13.86 7.03
CA SER A 142 7.01 15.29 6.75
C SER A 142 7.93 16.20 7.55
N ARG A 143 8.50 15.71 8.66
CA ARG A 143 9.33 16.45 9.59
C ARG A 143 10.82 16.39 9.22
N PRO A 144 11.54 17.52 9.07
CA PRO A 144 12.96 17.52 8.73
C PRO A 144 13.85 16.83 9.77
N ASP A 145 13.51 16.96 11.06
CA ASP A 145 14.24 16.40 12.21
C ASP A 145 14.07 14.88 12.37
N ALA A 146 13.00 14.31 11.80
CA ALA A 146 12.72 12.88 11.93
C ALA A 146 13.63 12.05 11.01
N PRO A 147 14.17 10.89 11.43
CA PRO A 147 15.01 10.05 10.59
C PRO A 147 14.39 9.73 9.22
N PRO A 148 15.18 9.68 8.13
CA PRO A 148 14.65 9.43 6.80
C PRO A 148 13.99 8.06 6.72
N THR A 149 12.93 7.96 5.91
CA THR A 149 12.29 6.69 5.57
C THR A 149 12.27 6.50 4.06
N LEU A 150 12.23 5.24 3.61
CA LEU A 150 11.98 4.94 2.19
C LEU A 150 10.48 4.92 1.85
N SER A 151 9.59 5.13 2.82
CA SER A 151 8.14 5.01 2.58
C SER A 151 7.64 6.18 1.73
N LYS A 152 6.99 5.88 0.60
CA LYS A 152 6.36 6.91 -0.24
C LYS A 152 5.08 7.47 0.39
N SER A 153 4.66 8.62 -0.10
CA SER A 153 3.44 9.30 0.32
C SER A 153 2.21 8.41 0.07
N CYS A 154 1.11 8.63 0.81
CA CYS A 154 -0.14 7.89 0.60
C CYS A 154 -0.72 8.18 -0.79
N THR A 155 -0.60 9.42 -1.27
CA THR A 155 -0.95 9.80 -2.65
C THR A 155 -0.20 8.95 -3.67
N ASP A 156 1.12 8.82 -3.56
CA ASP A 156 1.92 8.02 -4.51
C ASP A 156 1.58 6.53 -4.44
N LYS A 157 1.30 6.03 -3.24
CA LYS A 157 0.89 4.63 -3.06
C LYS A 157 -0.47 4.35 -3.67
N LEU A 158 -1.45 5.24 -3.48
CA LEU A 158 -2.78 5.11 -4.08
C LEU A 158 -2.72 5.23 -5.61
N ALA A 159 -1.90 6.12 -6.17
CA ALA A 159 -1.68 6.18 -7.60
C ALA A 159 -1.15 4.83 -8.14
N VAL A 160 -0.15 4.22 -7.50
CA VAL A 160 0.33 2.87 -7.89
C VAL A 160 -0.75 1.79 -7.79
N LYS A 161 -1.76 1.97 -6.94
CA LYS A 161 -2.89 1.03 -6.79
C LYS A 161 -3.90 1.10 -7.93
N GLN A 162 -3.94 2.21 -8.67
CA GLN A 162 -4.70 2.30 -9.92
C GLN A 162 -4.13 1.41 -11.03
N ALA A 163 -2.85 1.02 -10.96
CA ALA A 163 -2.26 0.05 -11.89
C ALA A 163 -2.26 -1.37 -11.34
N THR A 164 -1.86 -1.53 -10.07
CA THR A 164 -1.53 -2.85 -9.51
C THR A 164 -2.66 -3.52 -8.73
N SER A 165 -3.87 -2.96 -8.76
CA SER A 165 -5.01 -3.27 -7.87
C SER A 165 -4.68 -3.06 -6.38
N LEU A 166 -5.70 -3.17 -5.51
CA LEU A 166 -5.56 -3.17 -4.06
C LEU A 166 -4.70 -4.34 -3.54
N LEU A 167 -4.52 -5.40 -4.34
CA LEU A 167 -3.79 -6.59 -3.95
C LEU A 167 -2.28 -6.37 -3.72
N SER A 168 -1.77 -7.03 -2.70
CA SER A 168 -0.36 -7.21 -2.40
C SER A 168 0.21 -8.31 -3.27
N SER A 169 1.55 -8.41 -3.38
CA SER A 169 2.20 -9.51 -4.11
C SER A 169 1.75 -10.88 -3.63
N THR A 170 1.57 -11.07 -2.32
CA THR A 170 1.12 -12.35 -1.76
C THR A 170 -0.35 -12.63 -2.12
N SER A 171 -1.24 -11.66 -1.93
CA SER A 171 -2.67 -11.88 -2.18
C SER A 171 -2.99 -12.02 -3.67
N SER A 172 -2.23 -11.37 -4.56
CA SER A 172 -2.40 -11.51 -6.03
C SER A 172 -1.98 -12.87 -6.58
N LEU A 173 -1.34 -13.73 -5.78
CA LEU A 173 -1.15 -15.13 -6.12
C LEU A 173 -2.50 -15.89 -6.06
N PHE A 174 -3.37 -15.53 -5.12
CA PHE A 174 -4.60 -16.28 -4.87
C PHE A 174 -5.84 -15.64 -5.46
N VAL A 175 -5.87 -14.30 -5.52
CA VAL A 175 -7.05 -13.53 -5.92
C VAL A 175 -6.74 -12.78 -7.21
N SER A 176 -7.62 -12.88 -8.20
CA SER A 176 -7.53 -12.11 -9.43
C SER A 176 -7.58 -10.61 -9.15
N PRO A 177 -6.68 -9.81 -9.75
CA PRO A 177 -6.70 -8.36 -9.58
C PRO A 177 -7.88 -7.69 -10.31
N GLN A 178 -8.54 -8.38 -11.25
CA GLN A 178 -9.51 -7.82 -12.20
C GLN A 178 -10.59 -6.96 -11.53
N ASN A 179 -11.15 -7.44 -10.41
CA ASN A 179 -12.22 -6.76 -9.66
C ASN A 179 -11.72 -6.21 -8.31
N ALA A 180 -10.40 -6.14 -8.10
CA ALA A 180 -9.81 -5.72 -6.82
C ALA A 180 -9.30 -4.27 -6.84
N TYR A 181 -9.97 -3.38 -7.57
CA TYR A 181 -9.59 -1.97 -7.67
C TYR A 181 -10.46 -1.09 -6.78
N LEU A 182 -9.94 0.07 -6.39
CA LEU A 182 -10.73 1.07 -5.71
C LEU A 182 -11.67 1.71 -6.72
N GLU A 183 -12.96 1.79 -6.38
CA GLU A 183 -13.97 2.49 -7.19
C GLU A 183 -14.03 3.96 -6.79
N THR A 184 -14.07 4.24 -5.49
CA THR A 184 -14.11 5.62 -4.99
C THR A 184 -13.16 5.89 -3.84
N LEU A 185 -12.61 7.11 -3.81
CA LEU A 185 -11.96 7.69 -2.66
C LEU A 185 -12.83 8.83 -2.11
N VAL A 186 -13.38 8.64 -0.91
CA VAL A 186 -14.21 9.61 -0.21
C VAL A 186 -13.34 10.48 0.70
N LEU A 187 -13.46 11.79 0.56
CA LEU A 187 -12.73 12.79 1.35
C LEU A 187 -13.71 13.81 1.92
N PRO A 188 -13.50 14.34 3.14
CA PRO A 188 -14.21 15.53 3.58
C PRO A 188 -14.06 16.67 2.56
N ASP A 189 -15.10 17.49 2.36
CA ASP A 189 -15.07 18.65 1.45
C ASP A 189 -13.86 19.56 1.75
N SER A 190 -13.60 19.78 3.04
CA SER A 190 -12.48 20.58 3.53
C SER A 190 -11.10 20.01 3.19
N GLN A 191 -11.04 18.75 2.74
CA GLN A 191 -9.84 18.00 2.39
C GLN A 191 -9.76 17.65 0.90
N TYR A 192 -10.73 18.09 0.10
CA TYR A 192 -10.77 17.85 -1.33
C TYR A 192 -10.37 19.11 -2.10
N ILE A 193 -9.21 19.07 -2.74
CA ILE A 193 -8.78 20.10 -3.70
C ILE A 193 -8.84 19.48 -5.11
N PRO A 194 -9.85 19.83 -5.94
CA PRO A 194 -10.07 19.18 -7.24
C PRO A 194 -8.82 19.14 -8.12
N GLN A 195 -8.13 20.28 -8.26
CA GLN A 195 -6.92 20.39 -9.08
C GLN A 195 -5.76 19.53 -8.55
N ALA A 196 -5.62 19.39 -7.23
CA ALA A 196 -4.59 18.56 -6.61
C ALA A 196 -4.86 17.08 -6.87
N CYS A 197 -6.11 16.67 -6.72
CA CYS A 197 -6.58 15.32 -6.96
C CYS A 197 -6.49 14.92 -8.44
N GLU A 198 -6.93 15.80 -9.35
CA GLU A 198 -6.78 15.68 -10.80
C GLU A 198 -5.31 15.43 -11.15
N ARG A 199 -4.41 16.32 -10.68
CA ARG A 199 -2.97 16.19 -10.91
C ARG A 199 -2.41 14.89 -10.34
N ALA A 200 -2.85 14.48 -9.15
CA ALA A 200 -2.27 13.37 -8.41
C ALA A 200 -2.66 11.98 -8.96
N PHE A 201 -3.90 11.82 -9.43
CA PHE A 201 -4.51 10.51 -9.68
C PHE A 201 -5.02 10.31 -11.12
N SER A 202 -5.23 11.37 -11.90
CA SER A 202 -5.79 11.23 -13.24
C SER A 202 -4.72 11.05 -14.33
N SER A 203 -5.16 10.57 -15.50
CA SER A 203 -4.37 10.54 -16.73
C SER A 203 -4.12 11.93 -17.34
N SER A 204 -4.84 12.99 -16.93
CA SER A 204 -4.54 14.37 -17.36
C SER A 204 -3.38 14.97 -16.53
N GLY A 205 -3.15 14.43 -15.34
CA GLY A 205 -2.14 14.87 -14.39
C GLY A 205 -0.77 14.24 -14.58
N ARG A 206 -0.13 13.89 -13.47
CA ARG A 206 1.22 13.31 -13.44
C ARG A 206 1.32 11.88 -13.98
N LEU A 207 0.18 11.24 -14.28
CA LEU A 207 0.12 9.93 -14.91
C LEU A 207 -0.07 9.99 -16.44
N ARG A 208 -0.04 11.18 -17.05
CA ARG A 208 -0.27 11.36 -18.50
C ARG A 208 0.62 10.55 -19.44
N CYS A 209 1.82 10.18 -19.00
CA CYS A 209 2.77 9.39 -19.78
C CYS A 209 2.67 7.89 -19.49
N LEU A 210 1.67 7.45 -18.72
CA LEU A 210 1.45 6.04 -18.43
C LEU A 210 0.88 5.33 -19.65
N ASP A 211 1.65 4.43 -20.23
CA ASP A 211 1.13 3.45 -21.17
C ASP A 211 0.74 2.18 -20.40
N SER A 212 -0.50 1.73 -20.59
CA SER A 212 -1.06 0.54 -19.93
C SER A 212 -1.70 -0.45 -20.91
N ASN A 213 -1.56 -0.21 -22.22
CA ASN A 213 -2.27 -0.98 -23.26
C ASN A 213 -1.84 -2.45 -23.34
N GLU A 214 -0.62 -2.77 -22.92
CA GLU A 214 -0.05 -4.12 -23.03
C GLU A 214 -0.10 -4.95 -21.73
N TRP A 215 -0.73 -4.43 -20.67
CA TRP A 215 -0.81 -5.16 -19.41
C TRP A 215 -1.80 -6.33 -19.50
N LYS A 216 -1.44 -7.45 -18.86
CA LYS A 216 -2.23 -8.69 -18.85
C LYS A 216 -2.50 -9.16 -17.43
N GLY A 217 -3.14 -10.32 -17.26
CA GLY A 217 -3.33 -10.95 -15.95
C GLY A 217 -4.33 -10.18 -15.08
N GLY A 218 -5.29 -9.50 -15.71
CA GLY A 218 -6.29 -8.66 -15.06
C GLY A 218 -5.78 -7.28 -14.58
N TYR A 219 -4.52 -6.93 -14.84
CA TYR A 219 -3.98 -5.60 -14.54
C TYR A 219 -4.35 -4.58 -15.61
N ARG A 220 -4.81 -3.41 -15.18
CA ARG A 220 -5.11 -2.24 -16.02
C ARG A 220 -4.88 -0.96 -15.24
N PHE A 221 -4.85 0.18 -15.93
CA PHE A 221 -5.03 1.47 -15.28
C PHE A 221 -6.53 1.70 -15.00
N GLN A 222 -6.92 1.61 -13.73
CA GLN A 222 -8.27 1.90 -13.25
C GLN A 222 -8.24 3.16 -12.38
N PRO A 223 -8.61 4.34 -12.90
CA PRO A 223 -8.86 5.51 -12.07
C PRO A 223 -10.06 5.27 -11.15
N PHE A 224 -10.04 5.91 -9.98
CA PHE A 224 -11.15 5.94 -9.04
C PHE A 224 -11.76 7.33 -9.00
N THR A 225 -13.05 7.41 -8.72
CA THR A 225 -13.75 8.69 -8.55
C THR A 225 -13.52 9.23 -7.14
N ILE A 226 -13.26 10.52 -7.02
CA ILE A 226 -13.14 11.18 -5.73
C ILE A 226 -14.48 11.82 -5.39
N LEU A 227 -15.04 11.43 -4.24
CA LEU A 227 -16.34 11.90 -3.78
C LEU A 227 -16.14 12.76 -2.52
N PRO A 228 -16.54 14.04 -2.56
CA PRO A 228 -16.52 14.89 -1.38
C PRO A 228 -17.67 14.50 -0.43
N THR A 229 -17.52 14.77 0.87
CA THR A 229 -18.56 14.59 1.89
C THR A 229 -18.51 15.71 2.93
N ASP A 230 -19.70 16.14 3.36
CA ASP A 230 -19.93 17.06 4.47
C ASP A 230 -19.79 16.41 5.86
N ARG A 231 -19.62 15.07 5.91
CA ARG A 231 -19.48 14.34 7.18
C ARG A 231 -18.13 14.62 7.84
N GLU A 232 -18.19 15.38 8.93
CA GLU A 232 -17.08 15.59 9.85
C GLU A 232 -17.28 14.77 11.14
N PHE A 233 -16.20 14.16 11.63
CA PHE A 233 -16.21 13.37 12.86
C PHE A 233 -15.85 14.22 14.08
N THR A 234 -16.37 13.88 15.26
CA THR A 234 -16.19 14.64 16.51
C THR A 234 -14.72 14.92 16.86
N TRP A 235 -13.80 13.99 16.51
CA TRP A 235 -12.36 14.12 16.77
C TRP A 235 -11.55 14.52 15.53
N SER A 236 -12.19 15.12 14.52
CA SER A 236 -11.47 15.67 13.38
C SER A 236 -10.67 16.92 13.80
N ARG A 237 -9.60 17.25 13.07
CA ARG A 237 -8.82 18.48 13.31
C ARG A 237 -9.65 19.76 13.11
N ARG A 238 -10.74 19.70 12.35
CA ARG A 238 -11.65 20.83 12.12
C ARG A 238 -12.56 21.10 13.32
N ALA A 239 -12.68 20.16 14.25
CA ALA A 239 -13.37 20.38 15.52
C ALA A 239 -12.50 21.13 16.55
N LEU A 240 -11.20 21.34 16.27
CA LEU A 240 -10.30 22.05 17.18
C LEU A 240 -10.47 23.56 17.04
N SER A 241 -10.37 24.27 18.15
CA SER A 241 -10.30 25.74 18.15
C SER A 241 -8.97 26.22 17.55
N ALA A 242 -8.92 27.49 17.11
CA ALA A 242 -7.71 28.10 16.55
C ALA A 242 -6.50 28.10 17.52
N THR A 243 -6.76 27.98 18.83
CA THR A 243 -5.73 27.93 19.88
C THR A 243 -5.20 26.53 20.17
N GLU A 244 -5.89 25.48 19.70
CA GLU A 244 -5.53 24.10 19.99
C GLU A 244 -4.70 23.48 18.86
N LYS A 245 -3.71 22.66 19.24
CA LYS A 245 -2.85 21.95 18.28
C LYS A 245 -3.04 20.45 18.41
N ALA A 246 -3.50 19.81 17.34
CA ALA A 246 -3.64 18.36 17.29
C ALA A 246 -2.26 17.66 17.29
N VAL A 247 -2.03 16.81 18.28
CA VAL A 247 -0.82 15.97 18.35
C VAL A 247 -1.11 14.59 17.76
N PRO A 248 -0.35 14.13 16.75
CA PRO A 248 -0.59 12.81 16.18
C PRO A 248 -0.17 11.70 17.15
N SER A 249 -1.07 10.75 17.39
CA SER A 249 -0.77 9.54 18.15
C SER A 249 0.32 8.69 17.48
N ASN A 250 1.13 8.01 18.30
CA ASN A 250 2.07 6.97 17.87
C ASN A 250 1.39 5.59 17.71
N ILE A 251 0.14 5.47 18.15
CA ILE A 251 -0.67 4.27 18.05
C ILE A 251 -1.40 4.26 16.69
N SER A 252 -1.70 3.07 16.19
CA SER A 252 -2.62 2.87 15.07
C SER A 252 -3.49 1.67 15.36
N ALA A 253 -4.75 1.72 14.94
CA ALA A 253 -5.69 0.62 15.12
C ALA A 253 -5.97 -0.03 13.78
N VAL A 254 -6.17 -1.35 13.81
CA VAL A 254 -6.60 -2.16 12.67
C VAL A 254 -7.81 -2.95 13.13
N TRP A 255 -8.83 -2.99 12.30
CA TRP A 255 -10.04 -3.77 12.56
C TRP A 255 -10.53 -4.40 11.27
N THR A 256 -10.98 -5.64 11.37
CA THR A 256 -11.76 -6.39 10.39
C THR A 256 -12.93 -7.05 11.13
N PRO A 257 -13.94 -7.59 10.42
CA PRO A 257 -15.04 -8.30 11.09
C PRO A 257 -14.61 -9.48 11.97
N THR A 258 -13.42 -10.05 11.71
CA THR A 258 -12.95 -11.28 12.38
C THR A 258 -11.82 -11.04 13.37
N TRP A 259 -11.13 -9.90 13.33
CA TRP A 259 -10.05 -9.59 14.27
C TRP A 259 -9.71 -8.10 14.32
N GLN A 260 -9.01 -7.70 15.37
CA GLN A 260 -8.48 -6.36 15.53
C GLN A 260 -7.09 -6.37 16.16
N GLU A 261 -6.29 -5.34 15.88
CA GLU A 261 -4.95 -5.14 16.45
C GLU A 261 -4.74 -3.66 16.79
N THR A 262 -4.11 -3.41 17.93
CA THR A 262 -3.55 -2.09 18.25
C THR A 262 -2.04 -2.15 18.03
N LEU A 263 -1.53 -1.18 17.28
CA LEU A 263 -0.15 -1.14 16.80
C LEU A 263 0.60 0.06 17.35
N ILE A 264 1.87 -0.14 17.70
CA ILE A 264 2.80 0.92 18.08
C ILE A 264 4.16 0.63 17.45
N GLY A 265 4.75 1.62 16.77
CA GLY A 265 6.05 1.43 16.10
C GLY A 265 6.03 0.35 15.00
N GLY A 266 4.87 0.08 14.41
CA GLY A 266 4.71 -0.92 13.35
C GLY A 266 4.64 -2.39 13.82
N VAL A 267 4.48 -2.63 15.12
CA VAL A 267 4.23 -3.96 15.72
C VAL A 267 3.05 -3.91 16.69
N MET A 268 2.57 -5.05 17.17
CA MET A 268 1.51 -5.12 18.17
C MET A 268 1.90 -4.40 19.48
N GLN A 269 0.97 -3.63 20.03
CA GLN A 269 1.16 -2.95 21.30
C GLN A 269 1.47 -3.93 22.44
N GLY A 270 2.41 -3.54 23.32
CA GLY A 270 2.88 -4.39 24.42
C GLY A 270 3.94 -5.41 24.03
N ARG A 271 4.42 -5.42 22.78
CA ARG A 271 5.48 -6.31 22.30
C ARG A 271 6.73 -5.54 21.89
N LYS A 272 7.90 -6.19 21.97
CA LYS A 272 9.16 -5.63 21.49
C LYS A 272 9.16 -5.64 19.96
N GLN A 273 9.70 -4.57 19.35
CA GLN A 273 9.67 -4.37 17.91
C GLN A 273 10.36 -5.48 17.09
N LEU A 274 11.39 -6.12 17.65
CA LEU A 274 12.15 -7.20 17.01
C LEU A 274 11.71 -8.60 17.44
N ASP A 275 10.72 -8.73 18.34
CA ASP A 275 10.17 -10.04 18.71
C ASP A 275 9.17 -10.48 17.61
N PRO A 276 9.40 -11.62 16.92
CA PRO A 276 8.48 -12.10 15.89
C PRO A 276 7.05 -12.34 16.41
N ARG A 277 6.86 -12.61 17.71
CA ARG A 277 5.53 -12.75 18.33
C ARG A 277 4.80 -11.41 18.44
N GLY A 278 5.52 -10.30 18.29
CA GLY A 278 4.96 -8.96 18.19
C GLY A 278 4.58 -8.55 16.77
N ALA A 279 4.93 -9.36 15.77
CA ALA A 279 4.61 -9.06 14.38
C ALA A 279 3.10 -9.01 14.17
N SER A 280 2.63 -7.93 13.56
CA SER A 280 1.22 -7.77 13.20
C SER A 280 0.83 -8.78 12.10
N LYS A 281 -0.42 -9.27 12.11
CA LYS A 281 -0.98 -10.12 11.04
C LYS A 281 -0.84 -9.49 9.65
N ILE A 282 -0.81 -8.16 9.59
CA ILE A 282 -0.70 -7.40 8.34
C ILE A 282 0.74 -7.05 7.98
N CYS A 283 1.78 -7.54 8.67
CA CYS A 283 3.17 -7.34 8.25
C CYS A 283 3.53 -8.21 7.03
N ARG A 284 4.75 -8.06 6.46
CA ARG A 284 5.14 -8.83 5.26
C ARG A 284 5.19 -10.32 5.59
N ARG A 285 5.79 -10.67 6.73
CA ARG A 285 5.87 -12.04 7.21
C ARG A 285 4.48 -12.62 7.49
N GLY A 286 3.60 -11.87 8.15
CA GLY A 286 2.24 -12.30 8.50
C GLY A 286 1.36 -12.58 7.28
N LEU A 287 1.42 -11.72 6.26
CA LEU A 287 0.72 -11.96 4.99
C LEU A 287 1.28 -13.19 4.26
N TRP A 288 2.61 -13.32 4.20
CA TRP A 288 3.23 -14.44 3.50
C TRP A 288 2.96 -15.78 4.20
N LEU A 289 3.00 -15.83 5.53
CA LEU A 289 2.59 -16.99 6.33
C LEU A 289 1.15 -17.42 6.03
N GLU A 290 0.21 -16.47 5.96
CA GLU A 290 -1.18 -16.81 5.64
C GLU A 290 -1.31 -17.32 4.21
N GLY A 291 -0.56 -16.75 3.26
CA GLY A 291 -0.48 -17.29 1.90
C GLY A 291 0.01 -18.74 1.88
N LEU A 292 1.06 -19.07 2.62
CA LEU A 292 1.56 -20.46 2.73
C LEU A 292 0.51 -21.39 3.34
N ARG A 293 -0.20 -20.94 4.39
CA ARG A 293 -1.29 -21.69 5.01
C ARG A 293 -2.41 -21.97 4.01
N LEU A 294 -2.87 -20.94 3.29
CA LEU A 294 -3.91 -21.07 2.27
C LEU A 294 -3.50 -22.05 1.16
N ALA A 295 -2.25 -21.99 0.69
CA ALA A 295 -1.76 -22.96 -0.29
C ALA A 295 -1.77 -24.41 0.22
N GLY A 296 -1.52 -24.62 1.52
CA GLY A 296 -1.69 -25.91 2.17
C GLY A 296 -3.15 -26.39 2.16
N VAL A 297 -4.10 -25.50 2.48
CA VAL A 297 -5.55 -25.79 2.42
C VAL A 297 -5.99 -26.16 1.01
N LEU A 298 -5.40 -25.55 -0.01
CA LEU A 298 -5.73 -25.81 -1.42
C LEU A 298 -5.06 -27.05 -2.01
N GLY A 299 -4.24 -27.77 -1.24
CA GLY A 299 -3.70 -29.07 -1.66
C GLY A 299 -2.63 -29.02 -2.76
N GLY A 300 -1.89 -27.91 -2.90
CA GLY A 300 -0.70 -27.84 -3.77
C GLY A 300 -0.94 -27.89 -5.29
N THR A 301 -2.19 -28.02 -5.74
CA THR A 301 -2.60 -28.00 -7.17
C THR A 301 -2.77 -26.61 -7.75
N VAL A 302 -2.49 -25.56 -6.97
CA VAL A 302 -2.65 -24.16 -7.38
C VAL A 302 -1.48 -23.73 -8.26
N VAL A 303 -1.80 -22.98 -9.32
CA VAL A 303 -0.87 -22.33 -10.28
C VAL A 303 0.26 -21.56 -9.58
N THR A 304 0.07 -21.16 -8.32
CA THR A 304 1.02 -20.34 -7.54
C THR A 304 1.98 -21.13 -6.65
N SER A 305 2.07 -22.44 -6.86
CA SER A 305 2.95 -23.32 -6.10
C SER A 305 4.44 -22.98 -6.30
N GLY A 306 4.85 -22.46 -7.47
CA GLY A 306 6.23 -22.05 -7.75
C GLY A 306 6.68 -20.86 -6.89
N ALA A 307 5.89 -19.79 -6.88
CA ALA A 307 6.12 -18.59 -6.08
C ALA A 307 6.20 -18.88 -4.57
N LEU A 308 5.35 -19.76 -4.06
CA LEU A 308 5.22 -20.05 -2.63
C LEU A 308 6.25 -21.06 -2.12
N ARG A 309 6.87 -21.84 -3.01
CA ARG A 309 8.01 -22.71 -2.69
C ARG A 309 9.33 -21.96 -2.58
N LYS A 310 9.37 -20.67 -2.95
CA LYS A 310 10.58 -19.84 -2.82
C LYS A 310 10.97 -19.69 -1.35
N ARG A 311 12.27 -19.73 -1.08
CA ARG A 311 12.80 -19.71 0.30
C ARG A 311 12.77 -18.30 0.88
N LYS A 312 12.99 -17.29 0.03
CA LYS A 312 13.03 -15.88 0.44
C LYS A 312 11.84 -15.09 -0.08
N TYR A 313 11.43 -14.08 0.68
CA TYR A 313 10.31 -13.22 0.29
C TYR A 313 10.60 -12.42 -1.00
N ALA A 314 11.86 -12.04 -1.22
CA ALA A 314 12.33 -11.39 -2.43
C ALA A 314 12.20 -12.29 -3.66
N GLU A 315 12.53 -13.57 -3.53
CA GLU A 315 12.41 -14.57 -4.59
C GLU A 315 10.93 -14.81 -4.94
N MET A 316 10.05 -14.93 -3.94
CA MET A 316 8.61 -15.02 -4.18
C MET A 316 8.10 -13.80 -4.95
N LYS A 317 8.53 -12.59 -4.56
CA LYS A 317 8.16 -11.35 -5.26
C LYS A 317 8.70 -11.25 -6.69
N GLY A 318 9.75 -11.98 -7.02
CA GLY A 318 10.39 -12.01 -8.34
C GLY A 318 10.01 -13.25 -9.16
N SER A 319 8.98 -13.99 -8.75
CA SER A 319 8.55 -15.20 -9.46
C SER A 319 7.78 -14.87 -10.74
N GLU A 320 7.71 -15.84 -11.65
CA GLU A 320 7.03 -15.71 -12.94
C GLU A 320 5.54 -15.39 -12.78
N GLU A 321 4.89 -15.93 -11.75
CA GLU A 321 3.47 -15.70 -11.43
C GLU A 321 3.16 -14.24 -11.09
N LEU A 322 4.19 -13.42 -10.80
CA LEU A 322 4.05 -11.99 -10.50
C LEU A 322 4.65 -11.10 -11.60
N ILE A 323 4.96 -11.63 -12.77
CA ILE A 323 5.62 -10.86 -13.84
C ILE A 323 4.74 -9.71 -14.35
N GLU A 324 3.47 -9.98 -14.65
CA GLU A 324 2.52 -8.96 -15.12
C GLU A 324 2.27 -7.88 -14.05
N ARG A 325 2.19 -8.31 -12.78
CA ARG A 325 2.09 -7.41 -11.63
C ARG A 325 3.33 -6.51 -11.51
N THR A 326 4.50 -7.03 -11.82
CA THR A 326 5.78 -6.33 -11.75
C THR A 326 5.89 -5.33 -12.89
N ARG A 327 5.52 -5.74 -14.11
CA ARG A 327 5.43 -4.87 -15.29
C ARG A 327 4.54 -3.66 -15.04
N ALA A 328 3.28 -3.88 -14.68
CA ALA A 328 2.34 -2.78 -14.39
C ALA A 328 2.84 -1.85 -13.28
N LYS A 329 3.54 -2.40 -12.28
CA LYS A 329 4.11 -1.62 -11.18
C LYS A 329 5.32 -0.79 -11.60
N GLU A 330 6.16 -1.30 -12.48
CA GLU A 330 7.32 -0.58 -12.98
C GLU A 330 6.91 0.55 -13.91
N ASP A 331 5.96 0.30 -14.80
CA ASP A 331 5.47 1.28 -15.76
C ASP A 331 4.83 2.48 -15.05
N ILE A 332 3.96 2.26 -14.04
CA ILE A 332 3.40 3.39 -13.26
C ILE A 332 4.43 4.13 -12.43
N ARG A 333 5.48 3.44 -11.95
CA ARG A 333 6.57 4.10 -11.21
C ARG A 333 7.43 4.98 -12.09
N LYS A 334 7.68 4.55 -13.33
CA LYS A 334 8.35 5.35 -14.36
C LYS A 334 7.52 6.59 -14.69
N ALA A 335 6.20 6.43 -14.88
CA ALA A 335 5.29 7.54 -15.15
C ALA A 335 5.29 8.60 -14.02
N LEU A 336 5.30 8.17 -12.76
CA LEU A 336 5.31 9.06 -11.59
C LEU A 336 6.60 9.88 -11.42
N LYS A 337 7.70 9.49 -12.06
CA LYS A 337 9.07 10.07 -11.98
C LYS A 337 9.64 10.14 -10.55
N GLY A 338 10.92 9.79 -10.40
CA GLY A 338 11.60 9.89 -9.11
C GLY A 338 11.23 8.83 -8.07
N TRP A 339 10.61 7.73 -8.49
CA TRP A 339 10.30 6.64 -7.59
C TRP A 339 11.56 5.88 -7.15
N VAL A 340 12.10 6.21 -5.97
CA VAL A 340 13.17 5.39 -5.37
C VAL A 340 12.59 4.11 -4.76
N ARG A 341 13.02 2.93 -5.25
CA ARG A 341 12.54 1.62 -4.76
C ARG A 341 12.93 1.39 -3.30
N ASN A 342 11.97 0.92 -2.49
CA ASN A 342 12.25 0.46 -1.13
C ASN A 342 13.01 -0.88 -1.19
N THR A 343 14.16 -0.94 -0.52
CA THR A 343 15.01 -2.13 -0.37
C THR A 343 15.25 -2.43 1.12
N GLY A 344 15.89 -3.55 1.42
CA GLY A 344 16.43 -3.85 2.76
C GLY A 344 15.49 -4.57 3.73
N ASP A 345 14.35 -5.12 3.27
CA ASP A 345 13.48 -5.95 4.13
C ASP A 345 12.68 -6.99 3.34
N ASP A 346 13.32 -7.63 2.35
CA ASP A 346 12.72 -8.73 1.58
C ASP A 346 13.62 -9.97 1.49
N ASP A 347 14.81 -9.96 2.07
CA ASP A 347 15.72 -11.12 2.05
C ASP A 347 15.42 -12.18 3.13
N PHE A 348 14.37 -11.99 3.92
CA PHE A 348 14.00 -12.91 5.00
C PHE A 348 13.33 -14.19 4.48
N SER A 349 13.47 -15.27 5.25
CA SER A 349 12.81 -16.56 5.01
C SER A 349 11.77 -16.86 6.09
N ILE A 350 10.80 -17.71 5.76
CA ILE A 350 9.94 -18.36 6.74
C ILE A 350 10.51 -19.76 6.93
N GLU A 351 11.03 -20.05 8.12
CA GLU A 351 11.40 -21.43 8.44
C GLU A 351 10.12 -22.28 8.49
N PRO A 352 10.12 -23.50 7.91
CA PRO A 352 9.07 -24.46 8.21
C PRO A 352 9.11 -24.66 9.71
N SER A 353 8.01 -24.40 10.40
CA SER A 353 7.94 -24.68 11.83
C SER A 353 8.22 -26.16 12.05
N LEU A 354 9.37 -26.48 12.65
CA LEU A 354 9.60 -27.74 13.35
C LEU A 354 8.70 -27.72 14.59
N SER A 355 7.40 -27.95 14.40
CA SER A 355 6.44 -28.10 15.49
C SER A 355 5.31 -29.03 15.06
N THR A 356 5.65 -30.30 15.01
CA THR A 356 4.75 -31.41 15.37
C THR A 356 5.45 -32.18 16.48
N PRO A 357 4.94 -32.17 17.72
CA PRO A 357 4.85 -33.40 18.50
C PRO A 357 3.82 -34.33 17.87
#